data_AF-A0A0G4L4S1-F1
#
_entry.id   AF-A0A0G4L4S1-F1
#
_cell.length_a   1.000
_cell.length_b   1.000
_cell.length_c   1.000
_cell.angle_alpha   90.00
_cell.angle_beta   90.00
_cell.angle_gamma   90.00
#
_symmetry.space_group_name_H-M   'P 1'
#
loop_
_entity.id
_entity.type
_entity.pdbx_description
1 polymer ?
#
loop_
_entity_poly.entity_id
_entity_poly.type
_entity_poly.pdbx_seq_one_letter_code
_entity_poly.pdbx_strand_id
1 'polypeptide(L)' 'PGVKSYEVSLENQTASVIAEPELSYEKVLATIAKTGKKVNSGSADG' A
#
# COMPACT_ATOMS: atom_id res chain seq x y z
N PRO A 1 -11.06 -4.83 6.89
CA PRO A 1 -10.72 -3.80 7.89
C PRO A 1 -9.28 -3.99 8.38
N GLY A 2 -8.47 -2.92 8.42
CA GLY A 2 -7.03 -3.00 8.75
C GLY A 2 -6.17 -1.88 8.14
N VAL A 3 -6.74 -1.01 7.30
CA VAL A 3 -6.08 0.22 6.83
C VAL A 3 -6.58 1.37 7.69
N LYS A 4 -5.65 2.09 8.34
CA LYS A 4 -5.94 3.27 9.16
C LYS A 4 -6.01 4.54 8.32
N SER A 5 -5.11 4.67 7.35
CA SER A 5 -5.09 5.79 6.42
C SER A 5 -4.46 5.38 5.10
N TYR A 6 -4.87 6.03 4.03
CA TYR A 6 -4.21 5.92 2.73
C TYR A 6 -4.11 7.30 2.11
N GLU A 7 -2.94 7.62 1.58
CA GLU A 7 -2.67 8.84 0.85
C GLU A 7 -2.26 8.49 -0.57
N VAL A 8 -2.89 9.14 -1.55
CA VAL A 8 -2.61 8.93 -2.96
C VAL A 8 -2.18 10.26 -3.57
N SER A 9 -0.92 10.31 -3.99
CA SER A 9 -0.36 11.44 -4.72
C SER A 9 -0.33 11.13 -6.21
N LEU A 10 -1.21 11.77 -6.98
CA LEU A 10 -1.26 11.59 -8.44
C LEU A 10 -0.06 12.26 -9.14
N GLU A 11 0.44 13.36 -8.58
CA GLU A 11 1.62 14.08 -9.09
C GLU A 11 2.89 13.23 -9.02
N ASN A 12 3.14 12.63 -7.86
CA ASN A 12 4.33 11.82 -7.61
C ASN A 12 4.13 10.32 -7.93
N GLN A 13 2.91 9.93 -8.31
CA GLN A 13 2.52 8.53 -8.54
C GLN A 13 2.84 7.61 -7.36
N THR A 14 2.67 8.12 -6.13
CA THR A 14 2.92 7.39 -4.89
C THR A 14 1.61 7.10 -4.15
N ALA A 15 1.56 5.93 -3.52
CA ALA A 15 0.47 5.52 -2.65
C ALA A 15 1.06 5.11 -1.30
N SER A 16 0.78 5.89 -0.26
CA SER A 16 1.22 5.62 1.10
C SER A 16 0.05 5.01 1.88
N VAL A 17 0.28 3.87 2.53
CA VAL A 17 -0.77 3.12 3.24
C VAL A 17 -0.31 2.91 4.67
N ILE A 18 -1.04 3.49 5.62
CA ILE A 18 -0.85 3.23 7.05
C ILE A 18 -1.84 2.14 7.43
N ALA A 19 -1.32 0.97 7.77
CA ALA A 19 -2.10 -0.19 8.15
C ALA A 19 -1.89 -0.55 9.63
N GLU A 20 -2.84 -1.28 10.20
CA GLU A 20 -2.67 -1.90 11.50
C GLU A 20 -1.62 -3.01 11.43
N PRO A 21 -0.89 -3.29 12.53
CA PRO A 21 0.17 -4.31 12.53
C PRO A 21 -0.34 -5.73 12.20
N GLU A 22 -1.64 -5.97 12.37
CA GLU A 22 -2.29 -7.23 11.98
C GLU A 22 -2.47 -7.36 10.45
N LEU A 23 -2.36 -6.27 9.70
CA LEU A 23 -2.44 -6.25 8.24
C LEU A 23 -1.03 -6.29 7.65
N SER A 24 -0.61 -7.48 7.24
CA SER A 24 0.72 -7.70 6.67
C SER A 24 0.96 -6.90 5.39
N TYR A 25 2.18 -6.39 5.25
CA TYR A 25 2.66 -5.69 4.05
C TYR A 25 2.37 -6.45 2.74
N GLU A 26 2.56 -7.77 2.73
CA GLU A 26 2.29 -8.63 1.57
C GLU A 26 0.82 -8.61 1.14
N LYS A 27 -0.12 -8.53 2.09
CA LYS A 27 -1.56 -8.44 1.81
C LYS A 27 -1.91 -7.12 1.13
N VAL A 28 -1.27 -6.03 1.56
CA VAL A 28 -1.44 -4.70 0.96
C VAL A 28 -0.90 -4.70 -0.47
N LEU A 29 0.33 -5.18 -0.67
CA LEU A 29 0.94 -5.32 -1.98
C LEU A 29 0.11 -6.17 -2.94
N ALA A 30 -0.34 -7.36 -2.50
CA ALA A 30 -1.15 -8.26 -3.32
C ALA A 30 -2.47 -7.62 -3.74
N THR A 31 -3.06 -6.79 -2.88
CA THR A 31 -4.29 -6.04 -3.20
C THR A 31 -4.01 -4.95 -4.23
N ILE A 32 -2.91 -4.21 -4.09
CA ILE A 32 -2.50 -3.18 -5.06
C ILE A 32 -2.20 -3.82 -6.43
N ALA A 33 -1.50 -4.95 -6.45
CA ALA A 33 -1.22 -5.70 -7.69
C ALA A 33 -2.50 -6.17 -8.39
N LYS A 34 -3.53 -6.59 -7.65
CA LYS A 34 -4.85 -6.97 -8.20
C LYS A 34 -5.57 -5.82 -8.90
N THR A 35 -5.22 -4.56 -8.63
CA THR A 35 -5.79 -3.40 -9.34
C THR A 35 -5.23 -3.22 -10.76
N GLY A 36 -4.36 -4.13 -11.22
CA GLY A 36 -3.72 -4.04 -12.53
C GLY A 36 -2.60 -3.00 -12.59
N LYS A 37 -2.24 -2.39 -11.46
CA LYS A 37 -1.14 -1.44 -11.35
C LYS A 37 0.17 -2.19 -11.14
N LYS A 38 1.18 -1.86 -11.95
CA LYS A 38 2.54 -2.38 -11.79
C LYS A 38 3.17 -1.72 -10.55
N VAL A 39 3.40 -2.51 -9.50
CA VAL A 39 4.17 -2.06 -8.35
C VAL A 39 5.65 -2.14 -8.71
N ASN A 40 6.35 -1.00 -8.70
CA ASN A 40 7.78 -0.95 -9.04
C ASN A 40 8.68 -1.12 -7.80
N SER A 41 8.19 -0.70 -6.63
CA SER A 41 8.88 -0.80 -5.36
C SER A 41 7.89 -0.64 -4.21
N GLY A 42 8.27 -1.10 -3.02
CA GLY A 42 7.58 -0.74 -1.79
C GLY A 42 8.43 -1.09 -0.57
N SER A 43 8.18 -0.38 0.53
CA SER A 43 8.89 -0.52 1.79
C SER A 43 7.90 -0.55 2.94
N ALA A 44 8.26 -1.21 4.04
CA ALA A 44 7.53 -1.19 5.29
C ALA A 44 8.51 -0.79 6.41
N ASP A 45 8.31 0.39 6.97
CA ASP A 45 9.05 0.89 8.12
C ASP A 45 8.35 0.35 9.39
N GLY A 46 8.97 -0.65 10.03
CA GLY A 46 8.46 -1.35 11.21
C GLY A 46 8.63 -0.58 12.51
#